data_AF-A0A3D0NBJ0-F1
#
_entry.id   AF-A0A3D0NBJ0-F1
#
_cell.length_a   1.000
_cell.length_b   1.000
_cell.length_c   1.000
_cell.angle_alpha   90.00
_cell.angle_beta   90.00
_cell.angle_gamma   90.00
#
_symmetry.space_group_name_H-M   'P 1'
#
loop_
_entity.id
_entity.type
_entity.pdbx_description
1 polymer ?
#
loop_
_entity_poly.entity_id
_entity_poly.type
_entity_poly.pdbx_seq_one_letter_code
_entity_poly.pdbx_strand_id
1 'polypeptide(L)' 'KQIAKVSVRVHESVAAYLNNKKRDQIKKLEEEGGMVVKVLSNEGLYPEHLEMDYRNSDGKTVRV' A
#
# COMPACT_ATOMS: atom_id res chain seq x y z
N LYS A 1 10.64 -15.56 -4.77
CA LYS A 1 10.30 -14.79 -3.56
C LYS A 1 8.96 -14.13 -3.79
N GLN A 2 7.92 -14.53 -3.05
CA GLN A 2 6.59 -13.93 -3.21
C GLN A 2 6.48 -12.67 -2.33
N ILE A 3 5.91 -11.61 -2.89
CA ILE A 3 5.57 -10.41 -2.11
C ILE A 3 4.33 -10.76 -1.30
N ALA A 4 4.44 -10.69 0.02
CA ALA A 4 3.33 -11.00 0.93
C ALA A 4 2.60 -9.74 1.38
N LYS A 5 3.30 -8.60 1.41
CA LYS A 5 2.75 -7.34 1.87
C LYS A 5 3.32 -6.16 1.10
N VAL A 6 2.44 -5.23 0.73
CA VAL A 6 2.78 -3.95 0.13
C VAL A 6 2.31 -2.86 1.09
N SER A 7 3.19 -1.93 1.46
CA SER A 7 2.82 -0.76 2.25
C SER A 7 2.98 0.48 1.38
N VAL A 8 1.92 1.27 1.26
CA VAL A 8 1.88 2.47 0.44
C VAL A 8 1.72 3.66 1.36
N ARG A 9 2.71 4.53 1.43
CA ARG A 9 2.71 5.74 2.25
C ARG A 9 2.38 6.94 1.36
N VAL A 10 1.31 7.63 1.72
CA VAL A 10 0.77 8.79 1.00
C VAL A 10 0.29 9.86 1.99
N HIS A 11 -0.02 11.04 1.47
CA HIS A 11 -0.70 12.08 2.26
C HIS A 11 -2.09 11.62 2.75
N GLU A 12 -2.56 12.20 3.85
CA GLU A 12 -3.83 11.86 4.49
C GLU A 12 -5.03 11.94 3.54
N SER A 13 -5.15 13.03 2.76
CA SER A 13 -6.28 13.20 1.82
C SER A 13 -6.31 12.09 0.76
N VAL A 14 -5.15 11.64 0.30
CA VAL A 14 -5.01 10.55 -0.68
C VAL A 14 -5.31 9.21 -0.02
N ALA A 15 -4.84 8.97 1.21
CA ALA A 15 -5.15 7.76 1.96
C ALA A 15 -6.66 7.62 2.21
N ALA A 16 -7.33 8.71 2.58
CA ALA A 16 -8.79 8.74 2.75
C ALA A 16 -9.51 8.42 1.44
N TYR A 17 -9.07 8.99 0.32
CA TYR A 17 -9.63 8.66 -1.00
C TYR A 17 -9.46 7.18 -1.35
N LEU A 18 -8.26 6.63 -1.15
CA LEU A 18 -7.96 5.22 -1.44
C LEU A 18 -8.80 4.27 -0.57
N ASN A 19 -8.86 4.53 0.73
CA ASN A 19 -9.58 3.69 1.69
C ASN A 19 -11.11 3.77 1.58
N ASN A 20 -11.65 4.89 1.09
CA ASN A 20 -13.10 5.07 0.99
C ASN A 20 -13.64 4.77 -0.41
N LYS A 21 -13.00 5.30 -1.46
CA LYS A 21 -13.50 5.20 -2.85
C LYS A 21 -12.83 4.12 -3.69
N LYS A 22 -11.64 3.65 -3.31
CA LYS A 22 -10.88 2.63 -4.05
C LYS A 22 -10.68 1.33 -3.29
N ARG A 23 -11.36 1.16 -2.15
CA ARG A 23 -11.25 -0.03 -1.30
C ARG A 23 -11.52 -1.33 -2.04
N ASP A 24 -12.55 -1.37 -2.88
CA ASP A 24 -12.87 -2.59 -3.65
C ASP A 24 -11.80 -2.93 -4.70
N GLN A 25 -11.16 -1.91 -5.27
CA GLN A 25 -10.03 -2.11 -6.19
C GLN A 25 -8.80 -2.62 -5.45
N ILE A 26 -8.56 -2.13 -4.24
CA ILE A 26 -7.48 -2.60 -3.36
C ILE A 26 -7.73 -4.06 -2.98
N LYS A 27 -8.95 -4.41 -2.54
CA LYS A 27 -9.29 -5.80 -2.23
C LYS A 27 -9.09 -6.74 -3.41
N LYS A 28 -9.54 -6.33 -4.60
CA LYS A 28 -9.34 -7.12 -5.81
C LYS A 28 -7.85 -7.34 -6.10
N LEU A 29 -7.02 -6.30 -5.93
CA LEU A 29 -5.56 -6.40 -6.04
C LEU A 29 -4.95 -7.36 -5.00
N GLU A 30 -5.47 -7.35 -3.77
CA GLU A 30 -5.03 -8.27 -2.71
C GLU A 30 -5.37 -9.73 -3.05
N GLU A 31 -6.57 -9.98 -3.55
CA GLU A 31 -7.04 -11.30 -3.97
C GLU A 31 -6.28 -11.82 -5.20
N GLU A 32 -6.13 -10.99 -6.25
CA GLU A 32 -5.42 -11.36 -7.47
C GLU A 32 -3.91 -11.58 -7.22
N GLY A 33 -3.30 -10.77 -6.35
CA GLY A 33 -1.87 -10.84 -6.03
C GLY A 33 -1.52 -11.83 -4.91
N GLY A 34 -2.51 -12.34 -4.17
CA GLY A 34 -2.29 -13.14 -2.97
C GLY A 34 -1.45 -12.41 -1.91
N MET A 35 -1.63 -11.09 -1.80
CA MET A 35 -0.80 -10.20 -0.98
C MET A 35 -1.67 -9.20 -0.21
N VAL A 36 -1.15 -8.63 0.86
CA VAL A 36 -1.87 -7.62 1.66
C VAL A 36 -1.38 -6.22 1.32
N VAL A 37 -2.29 -5.31 1.01
CA VAL A 37 -1.99 -3.90 0.70
C VAL A 37 -2.38 -3.03 1.90
N LYS A 38 -1.39 -2.34 2.47
CA LYS A 38 -1.59 -1.43 3.59
C LYS A 38 -1.35 0.02 3.15
N VAL A 39 -2.38 0.84 3.21
CA VAL A 39 -2.26 2.29 2.99
C VAL A 39 -1.93 2.98 4.32
N LEU A 40 -0.85 3.75 4.35
CA LEU A 40 -0.39 4.55 5.48
C LEU A 40 -0.53 6.03 5.14
N SER A 41 -1.23 6.79 5.99
CA SER A 41 -1.31 8.24 5.89
C SER A 41 -0.17 8.91 6.68
N ASN A 42 0.32 10.04 6.16
CA ASN A 42 1.19 10.94 6.89
C ASN A 42 0.85 12.39 6.50
N GLU A 43 0.51 13.22 7.48
CA GLU A 43 0.14 14.63 7.31
C GLU A 43 1.33 15.52 6.93
N GLY A 44 2.56 15.09 7.24
CA GLY A 44 3.79 15.84 6.91
C GLY A 44 4.27 15.68 5.47
N LEU A 45 3.50 15.01 4.61
CA LEU A 45 3.87 14.72 3.22
C LEU A 45 3.01 15.53 2.26
N TYR A 46 3.60 15.97 1.16
CA TYR A 46 2.83 16.59 0.09
C TYR A 46 1.88 15.58 -0.58
N PRO A 47 0.72 15.99 -1.12
CA PRO A 47 -0.21 15.09 -1.81
C PRO A 47 0.40 14.28 -2.97
N GLU A 48 1.47 14.79 -3.58
CA GLU A 48 2.21 14.10 -4.66
C GLU A 48 3.18 13.03 -4.14
N HIS A 49 3.41 12.97 -2.83
CA HIS A 49 4.33 12.00 -2.25
C HIS A 49 3.72 10.59 -2.28
N LEU A 50 4.44 9.67 -2.91
CA LEU A 50 4.12 8.26 -2.98
C LEU A 50 5.37 7.43 -2.67
N GLU A 51 5.34 6.70 -1.56
CA GLU A 51 6.37 5.74 -1.19
C GLU A 51 5.75 4.35 -1.08
N MET A 52 6.43 3.35 -1.64
CA MET A 52 5.96 1.97 -1.68
C MET A 52 7.02 1.01 -1.16
N ASP A 53 6.67 0.27 -0.12
CA ASP A 53 7.49 -0.75 0.50
C ASP A 53 6.93 -2.14 0.26
N TYR A 54 7.73 -3.02 -0.32
CA TYR A 54 7.36 -4.41 -0.56
C TYR A 54 8.04 -5.30 0.48
N ARG A 55 7.28 -6.20 1.10
CA ARG A 55 7.78 -7.18 2.07
C ARG A 55 7.40 -8.58 1.67
N ASN A 56 8.33 -9.51 1.86
CA ASN A 56 8.07 -10.94 1.69
C ASN A 56 7.41 -11.54 2.95
N SER A 57 7.10 -12.83 2.88
CA SER A 57 6.56 -13.63 3.99
C SER A 57 7.43 -13.60 5.26
N ASP A 58 8.75 -13.48 5.10
CA ASP A 58 9.71 -13.37 6.22
C ASP A 58 9.83 -11.96 6.80
N GLY A 59 9.01 -11.01 6.34
CA GLY A 59 9.02 -9.61 6.78
C GLY A 59 10.23 -8.80 6.28
N LYS A 60 11.07 -9.36 5.42
CA LYS A 60 12.20 -8.67 4.80
C LYS A 60 11.71 -7.78 3.66
N THR A 61 12.26 -6.57 3.60
CA THR A 61 12.02 -5.66 2.49
C THR A 61 12.57 -6.26 1.21
N VAL A 62 11.72 -6.33 0.19
CA VAL A 62 12.09 -6.71 -1.17
C VAL A 62 12.29 -5.40 -1.93
N ARG A 63 13.53 -5.14 -2.37
CA ARG A 63 13.75 -4.16 -3.44
C ARG A 63 13.38 -4.83 -4.74
N VAL A 64 12.39 -4.25 -5.41
CA VAL A 64 11.96 -4.64 -6.76
C VAL A 64 12.75 -3.82 -7.77
#